data_AF-A0AAU4TGQ7-F1
#
_entry.id   AF-A0AAU4TGQ7-F1
#
_cell.length_a   1.000
_cell.length_b   1.000
_cell.length_c   1.000
_cell.angle_alpha   90.00
_cell.angle_beta   90.00
_cell.angle_gamma   90.00
#
_symmetry.space_group_name_H-M   'P 1'
#
loop_
_entity.id
_entity.type
_entity.pdbx_description
1 polymer ?
#
loop_
_entity_poly.entity_id
_entity_poly.type
_entity_poly.pdbx_seq_one_letter_code
_entity_poly.pdbx_strand_id
1 'polypeptide(L)'
;MPESFTQEHDGERLYGVRDGGGDRAAAATVVLLHGAGNGSAERLLPLLDEFVAHGCSALAFDFSGHGESTGELAELSLRRRFEQAVAVIDAHAPADGPLVLVGFSMSGQTVADLTRHYGERVAALALCAPAVYAAEAWDVPFGRGDGRFSEIIRRPDSWRRAPALDVLRAHQGRAVLAVPGTDAVIPPEVTEAVQEALVFRSQFRRLELPHADHRLGAWLHDHPDDRRELVTALLTGLGDRGWTATRRWVAKQLPEGRSVVDTGFLSGGWSSQMRRLTLDDDTELVLRSFVKPFFRHHAPGLLNREASVLALLAARDGVPAPAPIAVDATAEHCDHPSLLMSRLPGRVRVDEEELERRLDLLAAQLVRIHRVVPEERPRAYQAWTSPEKVRGVRGPLWERAVDVIRRDPPPYEGCFLHRDFHPGNVLFTGSGSGLAVSGVVDWVETSWGPADLDVAHCSTALALLHGPEHGLGFRERYEAHGGRGLADGPDHLYWRLLDALAYCPDAAKLAGPWRELGRTDLTPGVLGGRLEAYVRGLVERYG
;
A
#
# COMPACT_ATOMS: atom_id res chain seq x y z
N MET A 1 36.64 15.69 -6.32
CA MET A 1 37.34 15.43 -5.04
C MET A 1 36.50 16.15 -4.02
N PRO A 2 35.81 15.42 -3.14
CA PRO A 2 34.84 16.01 -2.24
C PRO A 2 35.51 17.06 -1.35
N GLU A 3 34.83 18.20 -1.19
CA GLU A 3 35.20 19.29 -0.29
C GLU A 3 34.63 18.98 1.09
N SER A 4 35.46 19.05 2.13
CA SER A 4 34.99 18.96 3.52
C SER A 4 34.43 20.29 4.00
N PHE A 5 33.45 20.22 4.90
CA PHE A 5 32.84 21.39 5.55
C PHE A 5 32.55 21.11 7.01
N THR A 6 32.28 22.16 7.76
CA THR A 6 31.80 22.08 9.15
C THR A 6 30.56 22.94 9.32
N GLN A 7 29.57 22.43 10.04
CA GLN A 7 28.33 23.14 10.38
C GLN A 7 28.14 23.16 11.89
N GLU A 8 27.99 24.35 12.48
CA GLU A 8 27.67 24.50 13.90
C GLU A 8 26.16 24.30 14.13
N HIS A 9 25.80 23.54 15.17
CA HIS A 9 24.42 23.36 15.59
C HIS A 9 24.37 23.10 17.10
N ASP A 10 23.66 23.93 17.86
CA ASP A 10 23.51 23.82 19.32
C ASP A 10 24.83 23.63 20.10
N GLY A 11 25.90 24.30 19.64
CA GLY A 11 27.23 24.25 20.26
C GLY A 11 28.05 23.00 19.92
N GLU A 12 27.56 22.17 19.00
CA GLU A 12 28.31 21.05 18.41
C GLU A 12 28.71 21.38 16.97
N ARG A 13 29.92 20.95 16.61
CA ARG A 13 30.44 21.00 15.25
C ARG A 13 30.14 19.69 14.53
N LEU A 14 29.36 19.78 13.46
CA LEU A 14 29.09 18.68 12.54
C LEU A 14 30.11 18.70 11.41
N TYR A 15 30.76 17.56 11.16
CA TYR A 15 31.64 17.36 10.01
C TYR A 15 30.84 16.85 8.82
N GLY A 16 31.15 17.33 7.62
CA GLY A 16 30.57 16.81 6.40
C GLY A 16 31.46 16.96 5.18
N VAL A 17 31.02 16.33 4.10
CA VAL A 17 31.68 16.26 2.80
C VAL A 17 30.65 16.52 1.72
N ARG A 18 31.03 17.26 0.69
CA ARG A 18 30.17 17.56 -0.47
C ARG A 18 30.96 17.55 -1.77
N ASP A 19 30.30 17.22 -2.88
CA ASP A 19 30.86 17.37 -4.22
C ASP A 19 29.74 17.70 -5.23
N GLY A 20 30.10 18.10 -6.45
CA GLY A 20 29.17 18.39 -7.55
C GLY A 20 28.65 19.83 -7.62
N GLY A 21 29.32 20.80 -6.95
CA GLY A 21 28.91 22.21 -6.89
C GLY A 21 29.43 23.15 -8.00
N GLY A 22 29.89 22.65 -9.15
CA GLY A 22 30.49 23.48 -10.21
C GLY A 22 29.58 23.73 -11.42
N ASP A 23 29.38 25.01 -11.79
CA ASP A 23 28.86 25.66 -13.03
C ASP A 23 27.72 25.05 -13.89
N ARG A 24 27.33 23.79 -13.70
CA ARG A 24 26.09 23.21 -14.22
C ARG A 24 25.03 23.28 -13.13
N ALA A 25 23.83 23.70 -13.49
CA ALA A 25 22.66 23.53 -12.63
C ALA A 25 22.50 22.02 -12.34
N ALA A 26 22.94 21.57 -11.16
CA ALA A 26 22.83 20.18 -10.74
C ALA A 26 21.37 19.74 -10.79
N ALA A 27 21.12 18.50 -11.23
CA ALA A 27 19.76 17.98 -11.41
C ALA A 27 18.99 17.91 -10.08
N ALA A 28 19.69 17.65 -8.97
CA ALA A 28 19.20 17.69 -7.60
C ALA A 28 20.38 17.66 -6.62
N THR A 29 20.14 18.05 -5.37
CA THR A 29 21.07 17.84 -4.25
C THR A 29 20.71 16.56 -3.51
N VAL A 30 21.64 15.61 -3.51
CA VAL A 30 21.52 14.36 -2.76
C VAL A 30 22.05 14.55 -1.34
N VAL A 31 21.28 14.10 -0.36
CA VAL A 31 21.64 14.13 1.06
C VAL A 31 21.73 12.69 1.56
N LEU A 32 22.94 12.26 1.91
CA LEU A 32 23.22 10.91 2.40
C LEU A 32 23.30 10.92 3.93
N LEU A 33 22.45 10.13 4.58
CA LEU A 33 22.29 10.09 6.04
C LEU A 33 22.60 8.70 6.58
N HIS A 34 23.73 8.55 7.27
CA HIS A 34 24.14 7.29 7.88
C HIS A 34 23.22 6.88 9.04
N GLY A 35 23.22 5.60 9.41
CA GLY A 35 22.45 5.09 10.56
C GLY A 35 23.06 5.46 11.92
N ALA A 36 22.53 4.89 13.00
CA ALA A 36 23.11 5.08 14.34
C ALA A 36 24.35 4.19 14.58
N GLY A 37 24.84 4.17 15.83
CA GLY A 37 25.91 3.28 16.26
C GLY A 37 27.26 3.72 15.69
N ASN A 38 27.89 2.88 14.89
CA ASN A 38 29.21 3.17 14.30
C ASN A 38 29.14 3.82 12.91
N GLY A 39 27.98 4.35 12.50
CA GLY A 39 27.80 5.00 11.18
C GLY A 39 28.69 6.23 11.01
N SER A 40 29.08 6.53 9.78
CA SER A 40 29.82 7.75 9.42
C SER A 40 29.59 8.12 7.95
N ALA A 41 29.81 9.39 7.60
CA ALA A 41 29.79 9.93 6.25
C ALA A 41 30.86 9.29 5.36
N GLU A 42 32.02 8.90 5.92
CA GLU A 42 33.10 8.23 5.20
C GLU A 42 32.61 6.97 4.46
N ARG A 43 31.76 6.16 5.10
CA ARG A 43 31.21 4.95 4.49
C ARG A 43 30.35 5.24 3.26
N LEU A 44 29.78 6.43 3.19
CA LEU A 44 28.87 6.85 2.13
C LEU A 44 29.60 7.53 0.98
N LEU A 45 30.93 7.73 1.06
CA LEU A 45 31.72 8.40 0.02
C LEU A 45 31.61 7.73 -1.36
N PRO A 46 31.73 6.40 -1.53
CA PRO A 46 31.55 5.81 -2.85
C PRO A 46 30.14 6.03 -3.43
N LEU A 47 29.12 6.10 -2.56
CA LEU A 47 27.74 6.41 -2.97
C LEU A 47 27.60 7.88 -3.37
N LEU A 48 28.25 8.78 -2.63
CA LEU A 48 28.35 10.21 -2.98
C LEU A 48 28.97 10.38 -4.37
N ASP A 49 30.12 9.74 -4.61
CA ASP A 49 30.82 9.79 -5.89
C ASP A 49 29.96 9.23 -7.03
N GLU A 50 29.20 8.16 -6.78
CA GLU A 50 28.28 7.59 -7.76
C GLU A 50 27.17 8.58 -8.14
N PHE A 51 26.55 9.28 -7.17
CA PHE A 51 25.56 10.33 -7.47
C PHE A 51 26.15 11.50 -8.26
N VAL A 52 27.37 11.91 -7.94
CA VAL A 52 28.08 12.99 -8.63
C VAL A 52 28.42 12.58 -10.06
N ALA A 53 28.83 11.34 -10.28
CA ALA A 53 29.04 10.78 -11.61
C ALA A 53 27.76 10.79 -12.48
N HIS A 54 26.58 10.79 -11.83
CA HIS A 54 25.27 10.90 -12.48
C HIS A 54 24.73 12.34 -12.55
N GLY A 55 25.57 13.35 -12.26
CA GLY A 55 25.24 14.76 -12.47
C GLY A 55 24.45 15.45 -11.34
N CYS A 56 24.41 14.84 -10.16
CA CYS A 56 23.87 15.48 -8.96
C CYS A 56 24.97 16.22 -8.18
N SER A 57 24.57 17.24 -7.42
CA SER A 57 25.32 17.64 -6.24
C SER A 57 25.02 16.65 -5.12
N ALA A 58 25.98 16.34 -4.28
CA ALA A 58 25.77 15.39 -3.19
C ALA A 58 26.52 15.81 -1.93
N LEU A 59 25.92 15.58 -0.78
CA LEU A 59 26.52 15.81 0.52
C LEU A 59 26.23 14.66 1.48
N ALA A 60 27.18 14.39 2.36
CA ALA A 60 27.07 13.49 3.50
C ALA A 60 27.65 14.19 4.72
N PHE A 61 27.12 13.93 5.90
CA PHE A 61 27.65 14.50 7.14
C PHE A 61 27.52 13.51 8.29
N ASP A 62 28.35 13.71 9.31
CA ASP A 62 28.34 12.96 10.54
C ASP A 62 27.39 13.62 11.55
N PHE A 63 26.42 12.87 12.05
CA PHE A 63 25.63 13.33 13.19
C PHE A 63 26.51 13.47 14.44
N SER A 64 26.07 14.25 15.43
CA SER A 64 26.81 14.38 16.69
C SER A 64 27.14 13.03 17.33
N GLY A 65 28.35 12.93 17.88
CA GLY A 65 28.92 11.70 18.44
C GLY A 65 29.29 10.61 17.42
N HIS A 66 29.36 10.93 16.13
CA HIS A 66 29.82 10.03 15.07
C HIS A 66 30.98 10.63 14.26
N GLY A 67 31.81 9.76 13.70
CA GLY A 67 32.90 10.14 12.79
C GLY A 67 33.76 11.28 13.34
N GLU A 68 33.82 12.39 12.60
CA GLU A 68 34.59 13.58 12.98
C GLU A 68 33.75 14.70 13.65
N SER A 69 32.44 14.48 13.81
CA SER A 69 31.56 15.39 14.54
C SER A 69 31.82 15.34 16.04
N THR A 70 31.69 16.49 16.70
CA THR A 70 31.77 16.57 18.16
C THR A 70 30.50 16.02 18.83
N GLY A 71 30.46 16.04 20.16
CA GLY A 71 29.30 15.62 20.96
C GLY A 71 29.29 14.13 21.25
N GLU A 72 28.21 13.64 21.86
CA GLU A 72 28.09 12.28 22.38
C GLU A 72 26.85 11.58 21.81
N LEU A 73 27.03 10.36 21.28
CA LEU A 73 25.93 9.55 20.72
C LEU A 73 24.76 9.42 21.70
N ALA A 74 25.06 9.28 23.00
CA ALA A 74 24.08 9.07 24.05
C ALA A 74 23.16 10.28 24.28
N GLU A 75 23.61 11.48 23.92
CA GLU A 75 22.85 12.74 24.07
C GLU A 75 22.02 13.08 22.82
N LEU A 76 22.23 12.34 21.73
CA LEU A 76 21.48 12.50 20.50
C LEU A 76 20.04 11.96 20.66
N SER A 77 19.11 12.48 19.86
CA SER A 77 17.71 12.01 19.80
C SER A 77 17.22 12.03 18.36
N LEU A 78 16.03 11.48 18.10
CA LEU A 78 15.41 11.56 16.77
C LEU A 78 15.20 13.02 16.35
N ARG A 79 14.71 13.86 17.28
CA ARG A 79 14.58 15.30 17.07
C ARG A 79 15.91 15.97 16.73
N ARG A 80 16.96 15.75 17.52
CA ARG A 80 18.28 16.38 17.27
C ARG A 80 18.87 15.95 15.94
N ARG A 81 18.71 14.69 15.54
CA ARG A 81 19.11 14.24 14.19
C ARG A 81 18.38 15.01 13.10
N PHE A 82 17.07 15.18 13.23
CA PHE A 82 16.29 15.98 12.29
C PHE A 82 16.78 17.44 12.25
N GLU A 83 16.94 18.09 13.40
CA GLU A 83 17.39 19.49 13.51
C GLU A 83 18.80 19.69 12.92
N GLN A 84 19.73 18.77 13.18
CA GLN A 84 21.07 18.77 12.60
C GLN A 84 21.04 18.59 11.07
N ALA A 85 20.21 17.68 10.57
CA ALA A 85 20.07 17.47 9.13
C ALA A 85 19.48 18.70 8.43
N VAL A 86 18.47 19.36 9.02
CA VAL A 86 17.91 20.62 8.49
C VAL A 86 19.00 21.70 8.45
N ALA A 87 19.76 21.87 9.53
CA ALA A 87 20.84 22.87 9.58
C ALA A 87 21.89 22.66 8.47
N VAL A 88 22.30 21.42 8.22
CA VAL A 88 23.25 21.09 7.14
C VAL A 88 22.64 21.32 5.76
N ILE A 89 21.40 20.88 5.53
CA ILE A 89 20.73 21.03 4.22
C ILE A 89 20.51 22.51 3.90
N ASP A 90 20.03 23.30 4.85
CA ASP A 90 19.75 24.72 4.63
C ASP A 90 21.03 25.55 4.39
N ALA A 91 22.15 25.14 5.00
CA ALA A 91 23.45 25.81 4.80
C ALA A 91 24.14 25.41 3.48
N HIS A 92 23.96 24.16 3.02
CA HIS A 92 24.78 23.59 1.95
C HIS A 92 24.02 23.17 0.69
N ALA A 93 22.68 23.15 0.69
CA ALA A 93 21.86 22.89 -0.49
C ALA A 93 21.13 24.15 -0.99
N PRO A 94 20.99 24.37 -2.31
CA PRO A 94 20.26 25.52 -2.84
C PRO A 94 18.80 25.54 -2.36
N ALA A 95 18.33 26.66 -1.82
CA ALA A 95 17.03 26.78 -1.13
C ALA A 95 15.84 26.22 -1.93
N ASP A 96 15.80 26.48 -3.23
CA ASP A 96 14.71 26.05 -4.13
C ASP A 96 15.06 24.82 -4.98
N GLY A 97 16.23 24.23 -4.76
CA GLY A 97 16.70 23.06 -5.52
C GLY A 97 16.04 21.76 -5.04
N PRO A 98 15.71 20.82 -5.95
CA PRO A 98 15.13 19.53 -5.56
C PRO A 98 16.13 18.72 -4.73
N LEU A 99 15.60 18.00 -3.73
CA LEU A 99 16.33 17.14 -2.82
C LEU A 99 16.09 15.67 -3.16
N VAL A 100 17.15 14.88 -3.03
CA VAL A 100 17.11 13.43 -3.02
C VAL A 100 17.62 12.96 -1.66
N LEU A 101 16.78 12.35 -0.85
CA LEU A 101 17.13 11.95 0.52
C LEU A 101 17.45 10.45 0.58
N VAL A 102 18.64 10.07 1.05
CA VAL A 102 19.04 8.66 1.18
C VAL A 102 19.36 8.36 2.64
N GLY A 103 18.58 7.50 3.27
CA GLY A 103 18.69 7.17 4.69
C GLY A 103 19.00 5.70 4.95
N PHE A 104 19.94 5.44 5.86
CA PHE A 104 20.31 4.10 6.30
C PHE A 104 19.81 3.83 7.72
N SER A 105 19.22 2.66 7.97
CA SER A 105 18.82 2.21 9.31
C SER A 105 17.94 3.25 10.03
N MET A 106 18.40 3.78 11.17
CA MET A 106 17.71 4.84 11.93
C MET A 106 17.37 6.09 11.09
N SER A 107 18.15 6.41 10.06
CA SER A 107 17.85 7.54 9.18
C SER A 107 16.65 7.31 8.27
N GLY A 108 16.03 6.12 8.28
CA GLY A 108 14.69 5.94 7.73
C GLY A 108 13.65 6.87 8.38
N GLN A 109 13.73 7.04 9.71
CA GLN A 109 12.95 8.02 10.46
C GLN A 109 13.32 9.44 10.03
N THR A 110 14.61 9.79 10.05
CA THR A 110 15.09 11.14 9.70
C THR A 110 14.68 11.55 8.28
N VAL A 111 14.76 10.65 7.30
CA VAL A 111 14.29 10.91 5.93
C VAL A 111 12.80 11.20 5.91
N ALA A 112 11.98 10.47 6.66
CA ALA A 112 10.55 10.76 6.75
C ALA A 112 10.30 12.15 7.36
N ASP A 113 11.02 12.51 8.43
CA ASP A 113 10.86 13.83 9.07
C ASP A 113 11.29 14.99 8.14
N LEU A 114 12.40 14.80 7.42
CA LEU A 114 12.85 15.75 6.39
C LEU A 114 11.88 15.84 5.20
N THR A 115 11.28 14.71 4.80
CA THR A 115 10.25 14.69 3.75
C THR A 115 9.01 15.49 4.18
N ARG A 116 8.60 15.37 5.44
CA ARG A 116 7.53 16.19 6.00
C ARG A 116 7.91 17.68 6.03
N HIS A 117 9.14 17.98 6.39
CA HIS A 117 9.61 19.37 6.55
C HIS A 117 9.78 20.09 5.21
N TYR A 118 10.41 19.46 4.23
CA TYR A 118 10.71 20.06 2.92
C TYR A 118 9.61 19.85 1.87
N GLY A 119 8.65 18.96 2.12
CA GLY A 119 7.48 18.76 1.26
C GLY A 119 7.85 18.43 -0.19
N GLU A 120 7.28 19.16 -1.15
CA GLU A 120 7.50 18.91 -2.59
C GLU A 120 8.95 19.09 -3.05
N ARG A 121 9.81 19.73 -2.25
CA ARG A 121 11.25 19.83 -2.55
C ARG A 121 11.91 18.45 -2.53
N VAL A 122 11.40 17.47 -1.78
CA VAL A 122 11.89 16.10 -1.82
C VAL A 122 11.35 15.38 -3.05
N ALA A 123 12.13 15.39 -4.12
CA ALA A 123 11.75 14.78 -5.40
C ALA A 123 11.87 13.25 -5.38
N ALA A 124 12.82 12.72 -4.61
CA ALA A 124 13.03 11.29 -4.45
C ALA A 124 13.59 10.94 -3.07
N LEU A 125 13.35 9.70 -2.62
CA LEU A 125 13.96 9.16 -1.42
C LEU A 125 14.41 7.70 -1.61
N ALA A 126 15.47 7.31 -0.90
CA ALA A 126 15.89 5.94 -0.76
C ALA A 126 16.03 5.56 0.71
N LEU A 127 15.47 4.42 1.08
CA LEU A 127 15.52 3.87 2.42
C LEU A 127 16.26 2.53 2.38
N CYS A 128 17.39 2.45 3.07
CA CYS A 128 18.27 1.28 3.10
C CYS A 128 18.19 0.62 4.48
N ALA A 129 17.57 -0.56 4.56
CA ALA A 129 17.27 -1.27 5.81
C ALA A 129 16.64 -0.36 6.90
N PRO A 130 15.55 0.38 6.59
CA PRO A 130 15.09 1.48 7.42
C PRO A 130 14.43 1.06 8.73
N ALA A 131 14.56 1.92 9.74
CA ALA A 131 13.76 1.88 10.97
C ALA A 131 12.79 3.07 11.03
N VAL A 132 11.65 2.87 11.68
CA VAL A 132 10.68 3.92 12.05
C VAL A 132 10.26 3.74 13.51
N TYR A 133 9.95 4.83 14.20
CA TYR A 133 9.80 4.81 15.66
C TYR A 133 8.48 5.41 16.14
N ALA A 134 8.04 4.97 17.31
CA ALA A 134 6.86 5.53 17.98
C ALA A 134 7.05 7.04 18.26
N ALA A 135 5.98 7.83 18.18
CA ALA A 135 6.02 9.27 18.41
C ALA A 135 6.62 9.66 19.78
N GLU A 136 6.40 8.83 20.81
CA GLU A 136 6.94 9.06 22.16
C GLU A 136 8.47 8.96 22.26
N ALA A 137 9.15 8.40 21.24
CA ALA A 137 10.61 8.33 21.18
C ALA A 137 11.27 9.63 20.69
N TRP A 138 10.49 10.57 20.14
CA TRP A 138 10.98 11.74 19.40
C TRP A 138 12.03 12.57 20.15
N ASP A 139 11.70 12.94 21.39
CA ASP A 139 12.52 13.82 22.23
C ASP A 139 13.45 13.07 23.20
N VAL A 140 13.40 11.73 23.21
CA VAL A 140 14.11 10.93 24.20
C VAL A 140 15.56 10.73 23.76
N PRO A 141 16.55 11.11 24.59
CA PRO A 141 17.96 10.84 24.28
C PRO A 141 18.22 9.34 24.14
N PHE A 142 19.10 8.96 23.21
CA PHE A 142 19.41 7.55 22.91
C PHE A 142 19.99 6.81 24.11
N GLY A 143 20.73 7.51 24.97
CA GLY A 143 21.41 6.91 26.12
C GLY A 143 22.44 5.87 25.70
N ARG A 144 22.73 4.91 26.58
CA ARG A 144 23.77 3.89 26.37
C ARG A 144 23.22 2.51 25.95
N GLY A 145 21.99 2.47 25.43
CA GLY A 145 21.34 1.23 24.97
C GLY A 145 20.48 0.51 26.02
N ASP A 146 20.34 1.10 27.20
CA ASP A 146 19.59 0.59 28.36
C ASP A 146 18.61 1.62 28.95
N GLY A 147 18.55 2.84 28.40
CA GLY A 147 17.67 3.91 28.85
C GLY A 147 16.27 3.90 28.21
N ARG A 148 15.47 4.93 28.55
CA ARG A 148 14.06 5.08 28.12
C ARG A 148 13.86 4.98 26.61
N PHE A 149 14.77 5.51 25.78
CA PHE A 149 14.68 5.36 24.32
C PHE A 149 14.71 3.89 23.92
N SER A 150 15.63 3.10 24.48
CA SER A 150 15.74 1.66 24.23
C SER A 150 14.50 0.90 24.69
N GLU A 151 13.89 1.29 25.82
CA GLU A 151 12.63 0.70 26.29
C GLU A 151 11.48 0.93 25.29
N ILE A 152 11.35 2.16 24.77
CA ILE A 152 10.29 2.52 23.81
C ILE A 152 10.43 1.73 22.51
N ILE A 153 11.63 1.73 21.92
CA ILE A 153 11.83 1.11 20.59
C ILE A 153 11.83 -0.42 20.63
N ARG A 154 12.11 -1.03 21.80
CA ARG A 154 12.06 -2.49 22.00
C ARG A 154 10.67 -2.98 22.43
N ARG A 155 9.76 -2.08 22.80
CA ARG A 155 8.37 -2.45 23.09
C ARG A 155 7.77 -3.07 21.82
N PRO A 156 7.24 -4.31 21.89
CA PRO A 156 6.64 -4.97 20.74
C PRO A 156 5.63 -4.08 20.02
N ASP A 157 5.69 -4.06 18.69
CA ASP A 157 4.74 -3.34 17.83
C ASP A 157 4.64 -1.82 18.04
N SER A 158 5.55 -1.20 18.79
CA SER A 158 5.50 0.25 19.08
C SER A 158 5.56 1.11 17.81
N TRP A 159 6.23 0.61 16.77
CA TRP A 159 6.39 1.24 15.46
C TRP A 159 5.11 1.29 14.62
N ARG A 160 4.06 0.50 14.93
CA ARG A 160 2.84 0.42 14.10
C ARG A 160 2.11 1.75 13.93
N ARG A 161 2.32 2.68 14.87
CA ARG A 161 1.76 4.05 14.85
C ARG A 161 2.84 5.12 14.67
N ALA A 162 3.97 4.75 14.08
CA ALA A 162 5.04 5.70 13.79
C ALA A 162 4.53 6.77 12.81
N PRO A 163 4.62 8.07 13.15
CA PRO A 163 4.21 9.16 12.26
C PRO A 163 4.94 9.14 10.91
N ALA A 164 6.16 8.59 10.88
CA ALA A 164 6.94 8.39 9.67
C ALA A 164 6.17 7.61 8.59
N LEU A 165 5.40 6.58 8.97
CA LEU A 165 4.63 5.78 8.01
C LEU A 165 3.59 6.62 7.25
N ASP A 166 2.97 7.60 7.91
CA ASP A 166 2.00 8.49 7.26
C ASP A 166 2.68 9.45 6.29
N VAL A 167 3.88 9.93 6.62
CA VAL A 167 4.67 10.77 5.72
C VAL A 167 5.12 9.99 4.49
N LEU A 168 5.66 8.79 4.69
CA LEU A 168 6.08 7.91 3.60
C LEU A 168 4.90 7.53 2.70
N ARG A 169 3.69 7.36 3.27
CA ARG A 169 2.44 7.12 2.53
C ARG A 169 1.98 8.32 1.72
N ALA A 170 2.25 9.53 2.19
CA ALA A 170 1.88 10.76 1.51
C ALA A 170 2.84 11.14 0.37
N HIS A 171 4.08 10.63 0.39
CA HIS A 171 5.11 10.92 -0.61
C HIS A 171 4.69 10.47 -2.01
N GLN A 172 4.73 11.40 -2.96
CA GLN A 172 4.35 11.14 -4.37
C GLN A 172 5.56 11.04 -5.31
N GLY A 173 6.75 11.38 -4.82
CA GLY A 173 7.97 11.31 -5.61
C GLY A 173 8.43 9.87 -5.86
N ARG A 174 9.66 9.72 -6.29
CA ARG A 174 10.28 8.40 -6.44
C ARG A 174 10.70 7.86 -5.07
N ALA A 175 10.51 6.56 -4.86
CA ALA A 175 10.95 5.90 -3.63
C ALA A 175 11.64 4.57 -3.94
N VAL A 176 12.83 4.38 -3.38
CA VAL A 176 13.55 3.10 -3.44
C VAL A 176 13.67 2.53 -2.04
N LEU A 177 13.27 1.28 -1.85
CA LEU A 177 13.50 0.52 -0.62
C LEU A 177 14.54 -0.57 -0.90
N ALA A 178 15.74 -0.40 -0.36
CA ALA A 178 16.80 -1.40 -0.44
C ALA A 178 16.71 -2.33 0.78
N VAL A 179 16.52 -3.63 0.52
CA VAL A 179 16.28 -4.64 1.55
C VAL A 179 17.39 -5.69 1.52
N PRO A 180 18.07 -5.93 2.66
CA PRO A 180 19.09 -6.97 2.74
C PRO A 180 18.45 -8.35 2.76
N GLY A 181 19.18 -9.37 2.32
CA GLY A 181 18.73 -10.76 2.38
C GLY A 181 18.59 -11.27 3.81
N THR A 182 19.37 -10.74 4.76
CA THR A 182 19.23 -11.03 6.19
C THR A 182 19.33 -9.75 7.02
N ASP A 183 18.32 -9.50 7.86
CA ASP A 183 18.33 -8.41 8.83
C ASP A 183 18.07 -8.95 10.25
N ALA A 184 19.07 -8.87 11.12
CA ALA A 184 18.94 -9.26 12.52
C ALA A 184 18.60 -8.07 13.45
N VAL A 185 18.53 -6.86 12.90
CA VAL A 185 18.32 -5.61 13.64
C VAL A 185 16.91 -5.10 13.45
N ILE A 186 16.41 -5.10 12.21
CA ILE A 186 15.09 -4.61 11.86
C ILE A 186 14.14 -5.79 11.66
N PRO A 187 13.05 -5.88 12.44
CA PRO A 187 12.03 -6.90 12.23
C PRO A 187 11.45 -6.82 10.80
N PRO A 188 11.20 -7.94 10.11
CA PRO A 188 10.62 -7.97 8.76
C PRO A 188 9.33 -7.15 8.64
N GLU A 189 8.50 -7.14 9.70
CA GLU A 189 7.23 -6.42 9.75
C GLU A 189 7.40 -4.90 9.64
N VAL A 190 8.53 -4.35 10.10
CA VAL A 190 8.86 -2.92 9.93
C VAL A 190 9.14 -2.63 8.46
N THR A 191 9.95 -3.47 7.81
CA THR A 191 10.27 -3.35 6.38
C THR A 191 9.01 -3.47 5.53
N GLU A 192 8.12 -4.41 5.87
CA GLU A 192 6.80 -4.56 5.23
C GLU A 192 5.93 -3.33 5.40
N ALA A 193 5.87 -2.75 6.61
CA ALA A 193 5.09 -1.55 6.86
C ALA A 193 5.61 -0.31 6.12
N VAL A 194 6.94 -0.15 6.04
CA VAL A 194 7.58 0.90 5.24
C VAL A 194 7.28 0.70 3.75
N GLN A 195 7.37 -0.53 3.25
CA GLN A 195 6.97 -0.83 1.87
C GLN A 195 5.49 -0.47 1.61
N GLU A 196 4.58 -0.89 2.49
CA GLU A 196 3.14 -0.62 2.39
C GLU A 196 2.83 0.89 2.42
N ALA A 197 3.60 1.67 3.17
CA ALA A 197 3.51 3.13 3.11
C ALA A 197 3.97 3.65 1.74
N LEU A 198 5.19 3.32 1.31
CA LEU A 198 5.76 3.87 0.09
C LEU A 198 4.96 3.54 -1.17
N VAL A 199 4.46 2.31 -1.31
CA VAL A 199 3.72 1.86 -2.50
C VAL A 199 2.39 2.58 -2.70
N PHE A 200 1.89 3.37 -1.75
CA PHE A 200 0.58 3.99 -1.84
C PHE A 200 0.51 5.15 -2.85
N ARG A 201 1.54 6.00 -2.89
CA ARG A 201 1.56 7.19 -3.77
C ARG A 201 2.87 7.41 -4.51
N SER A 202 3.96 6.76 -4.10
CA SER A 202 5.26 6.96 -4.73
C SER A 202 5.43 6.10 -5.98
N GLN A 203 6.35 6.50 -6.87
CA GLN A 203 6.90 5.59 -7.86
C GLN A 203 7.89 4.65 -7.16
N PHE A 204 7.37 3.51 -6.68
CA PHE A 204 8.10 2.63 -5.79
C PHE A 204 8.91 1.57 -6.53
N ARG A 205 10.17 1.42 -6.12
CA ARG A 205 11.04 0.30 -6.47
C ARG A 205 11.56 -0.37 -5.20
N ARG A 206 11.41 -1.68 -5.13
CA ARG A 206 12.11 -2.52 -4.15
C ARG A 206 13.40 -3.06 -4.79
N LEU A 207 14.52 -2.91 -4.09
CA LEU A 207 15.82 -3.45 -4.46
C LEU A 207 16.20 -4.52 -3.43
N GLU A 208 16.20 -5.79 -3.85
CA GLU A 208 16.57 -6.92 -2.99
C GLU A 208 18.08 -7.18 -3.11
N LEU A 209 18.77 -7.22 -1.98
CA LEU A 209 20.21 -7.48 -1.90
C LEU A 209 20.42 -8.80 -1.14
N PRO A 210 20.21 -9.96 -1.80
CA PRO A 210 20.05 -11.25 -1.12
C PRO A 210 21.29 -11.72 -0.34
N HIS A 211 22.45 -11.18 -0.66
CA HIS A 211 23.73 -11.51 -0.02
C HIS A 211 24.14 -10.49 1.06
N ALA A 212 23.40 -9.39 1.21
CA ALA A 212 23.71 -8.34 2.15
C ALA A 212 23.16 -8.62 3.56
N ASP A 213 23.88 -8.13 4.58
CA ASP A 213 23.40 -8.00 5.96
C ASP A 213 22.76 -6.61 6.20
N HIS A 214 22.33 -6.33 7.43
CA HIS A 214 21.76 -5.04 7.83
C HIS A 214 22.63 -3.83 7.45
N ARG A 215 23.96 -3.98 7.37
CA ARG A 215 24.91 -2.87 7.16
C ARG A 215 25.02 -2.50 5.69
N LEU A 216 23.90 -2.13 5.08
CA LEU A 216 23.82 -1.77 3.66
C LEU A 216 24.74 -0.61 3.25
N GLY A 217 25.07 0.30 4.17
CA GLY A 217 26.06 1.36 3.89
C GLY A 217 27.46 0.81 3.60
N ALA A 218 27.89 -0.22 4.35
CA ALA A 218 29.14 -0.92 4.07
C ALA A 218 29.02 -1.82 2.83
N TRP A 219 27.86 -2.49 2.66
CA TRP A 219 27.62 -3.29 1.45
C TRP A 219 27.78 -2.46 0.17
N LEU A 220 27.09 -1.33 0.06
CA LEU A 220 27.12 -0.48 -1.14
C LEU A 220 28.45 0.25 -1.34
N HIS A 221 29.29 0.34 -0.30
CA HIS A 221 30.68 0.78 -0.43
C HIS A 221 31.46 -0.23 -1.28
N ASP A 222 31.39 -1.51 -0.92
CA ASP A 222 32.19 -2.59 -1.51
C ASP A 222 31.58 -3.18 -2.80
N HIS A 223 30.29 -2.99 -3.05
CA HIS A 223 29.55 -3.60 -4.16
C HIS A 223 29.12 -2.56 -5.21
N PRO A 224 29.97 -2.26 -6.21
CA PRO A 224 29.72 -1.19 -7.17
C PRO A 224 28.51 -1.40 -8.08
N ASP A 225 28.17 -2.64 -8.40
CA ASP A 225 27.00 -2.95 -9.23
C ASP A 225 25.69 -2.62 -8.51
N ASP A 226 25.53 -3.09 -7.27
CA ASP A 226 24.35 -2.81 -6.45
C ASP A 226 24.22 -1.31 -6.14
N ARG A 227 25.36 -0.64 -5.93
CA ARG A 227 25.40 0.82 -5.77
C ARG A 227 24.91 1.55 -7.02
N ARG A 228 25.39 1.17 -8.20
CA ARG A 228 24.91 1.71 -9.47
C ARG A 228 23.43 1.45 -9.69
N GLU A 229 22.94 0.26 -9.32
CA GLU A 229 21.52 -0.07 -9.42
C GLU A 229 20.68 0.83 -8.52
N LEU A 230 21.08 1.06 -7.27
CA LEU A 230 20.40 1.98 -6.35
C LEU A 230 20.33 3.41 -6.92
N VAL A 231 21.47 3.96 -7.37
CA VAL A 231 21.53 5.32 -7.93
C VAL A 231 20.68 5.43 -9.19
N THR A 232 20.80 4.48 -10.11
CA THR A 232 19.99 4.43 -11.34
C THR A 232 18.50 4.37 -11.01
N ALA A 233 18.10 3.49 -10.08
CA ALA A 233 16.72 3.32 -9.67
C ALA A 233 16.14 4.60 -9.05
N LEU A 234 16.98 5.43 -8.40
CA LEU A 234 16.58 6.67 -7.73
C LEU A 234 16.57 7.88 -8.66
N LEU A 235 17.45 7.94 -9.66
CA LEU A 235 17.59 9.10 -10.57
C LEU A 235 16.81 8.96 -11.88
N THR A 236 16.42 7.76 -12.28
CA THR A 236 15.66 7.55 -13.53
C THR A 236 14.37 8.39 -13.53
N GLY A 237 14.21 9.31 -14.47
CA GLY A 237 13.02 10.18 -14.56
C GLY A 237 12.85 11.18 -13.41
N LEU A 238 13.94 11.53 -12.70
CA LEU A 238 13.94 12.56 -11.67
C LEU A 238 13.56 13.92 -12.30
N GLY A 239 12.39 14.45 -11.93
CA GLY A 239 11.81 15.69 -12.47
C GLY A 239 10.35 15.56 -12.95
N ASP A 240 9.91 14.36 -13.29
CA ASP A 240 8.59 14.13 -13.89
C ASP A 240 7.50 13.67 -12.89
N ARG A 241 7.74 13.88 -11.59
CA ARG A 241 6.86 13.42 -10.48
C ARG A 241 6.48 11.92 -10.57
N GLY A 242 7.34 11.10 -11.18
CA GLY A 242 7.31 9.65 -11.06
C GLY A 242 6.34 8.85 -11.95
N TRP A 243 5.82 9.41 -13.05
CA TRP A 243 4.97 8.63 -13.97
C TRP A 243 5.06 9.06 -15.45
N THR A 244 6.23 9.46 -15.94
CA THR A 244 6.41 10.04 -17.30
C THR A 244 5.98 9.10 -18.41
N ALA A 245 6.44 7.85 -18.36
CA ALA A 245 6.16 6.88 -19.41
C ALA A 245 4.67 6.59 -19.45
N THR A 246 4.07 6.44 -18.26
CA THR A 246 2.64 6.28 -18.06
C THR A 246 1.84 7.48 -18.57
N ARG A 247 2.25 8.72 -18.25
CA ARG A 247 1.58 9.94 -18.73
C ARG A 247 1.63 10.07 -20.24
N ARG A 248 2.77 9.74 -20.86
CA ARG A 248 2.90 9.71 -22.34
C ARG A 248 2.02 8.62 -22.95
N TRP A 249 1.96 7.45 -22.32
CA TRP A 249 1.08 6.37 -22.76
C TRP A 249 -0.38 6.78 -22.67
N VAL A 250 -0.83 7.35 -21.53
CA VAL A 250 -2.19 7.87 -21.34
C VAL A 250 -2.53 8.91 -22.41
N ALA A 251 -1.65 9.88 -22.67
CA ALA A 251 -1.90 10.92 -23.67
C ALA A 251 -2.17 10.35 -25.07
N LYS A 252 -1.58 9.20 -25.42
CA LYS A 252 -1.84 8.50 -26.69
C LYS A 252 -3.20 7.77 -26.72
N GLN A 253 -3.79 7.48 -25.57
CA GLN A 253 -5.10 6.81 -25.46
C GLN A 253 -6.26 7.80 -25.47
N LEU A 254 -6.00 9.09 -25.27
CA LEU A 254 -7.04 10.11 -25.24
C LEU A 254 -7.52 10.45 -26.66
N PRO A 255 -8.79 10.88 -26.84
CA PRO A 255 -9.26 11.42 -28.10
C PRO A 255 -8.40 12.59 -28.59
N GLU A 256 -8.35 12.81 -29.90
CA GLU A 256 -7.56 13.91 -30.48
C GLU A 256 -7.96 15.27 -29.88
N GLY A 257 -6.96 16.07 -29.50
CA GLY A 257 -7.15 17.37 -28.87
C GLY A 257 -7.48 17.34 -27.37
N ARG A 258 -7.61 16.16 -26.76
CA ARG A 258 -7.83 16.01 -25.30
C ARG A 258 -6.53 15.89 -24.53
N SER A 259 -6.50 16.50 -23.35
CA SER A 259 -5.35 16.50 -22.46
C SER A 259 -5.75 16.33 -21.00
N VAL A 260 -4.85 15.74 -20.19
CA VAL A 260 -5.02 15.66 -18.73
C VAL A 260 -4.61 16.99 -18.12
N VAL A 261 -5.54 17.66 -17.43
CA VAL A 261 -5.32 18.97 -16.78
C VAL A 261 -5.10 18.85 -15.27
N ASP A 262 -5.60 17.78 -14.65
CA ASP A 262 -5.45 17.54 -13.22
C ASP A 262 -5.36 16.04 -12.91
N THR A 263 -4.67 15.70 -11.81
CA THR A 263 -4.56 14.33 -11.34
C THR A 263 -4.61 14.26 -9.82
N GLY A 264 -5.23 13.21 -9.28
CA GLY A 264 -5.23 12.95 -7.84
C GLY A 264 -5.28 11.47 -7.54
N PHE A 265 -4.74 11.06 -6.40
CA PHE A 265 -4.90 9.69 -5.93
C PHE A 265 -6.29 9.50 -5.31
N LEU A 266 -6.93 8.38 -5.67
CA LEU A 266 -8.14 7.92 -5.02
C LEU A 266 -7.77 7.11 -3.78
N SER A 267 -8.59 7.21 -2.74
CA SER A 267 -8.54 6.30 -1.58
C SER A 267 -9.13 4.95 -1.97
N GLY A 268 -8.64 3.87 -1.36
CA GLY A 268 -8.99 2.50 -1.74
C GLY A 268 -8.07 1.97 -2.85
N GLY A 269 -7.83 0.66 -2.83
CA GLY A 269 -6.82 -0.01 -3.66
C GLY A 269 -5.70 -0.61 -2.81
N TRP A 270 -5.97 -1.77 -2.21
CA TRP A 270 -4.95 -2.48 -1.43
C TRP A 270 -3.88 -3.13 -2.35
N SER A 271 -4.30 -3.60 -3.52
CA SER A 271 -3.42 -4.27 -4.49
C SER A 271 -2.71 -3.32 -5.46
N SER A 272 -3.24 -2.10 -5.64
CA SER A 272 -2.88 -1.16 -6.71
C SER A 272 -3.01 0.29 -6.29
N GLN A 273 -2.20 1.15 -6.91
CA GLN A 273 -2.44 2.59 -6.87
C GLN A 273 -3.60 2.96 -7.79
N MET A 274 -4.52 3.78 -7.29
CA MET A 274 -5.66 4.30 -8.04
C MET A 274 -5.50 5.81 -8.24
N ARG A 275 -5.38 6.24 -9.50
CA ARG A 275 -5.21 7.66 -9.85
C ARG A 275 -6.37 8.15 -10.69
N ARG A 276 -7.05 9.20 -10.23
CA ARG A 276 -8.00 10.00 -11.00
C ARG A 276 -7.26 10.92 -11.94
N LEU A 277 -7.74 11.00 -13.18
CA LEU A 277 -7.27 11.91 -14.22
C LEU A 277 -8.45 12.76 -14.66
N THR A 278 -8.32 14.09 -14.60
CA THR A 278 -9.32 15.02 -15.12
C THR A 278 -8.84 15.51 -16.48
N LEU A 279 -9.70 15.41 -17.49
CA LEU A 279 -9.44 15.97 -18.82
C LEU A 279 -9.88 17.43 -18.92
N ASP A 280 -9.48 18.11 -19.99
CA ASP A 280 -9.86 19.50 -20.28
C ASP A 280 -11.37 19.76 -20.48
N ASP A 281 -12.18 18.72 -20.67
CA ASP A 281 -13.66 18.81 -20.71
C ASP A 281 -14.35 18.29 -19.44
N ASP A 282 -13.62 18.25 -18.33
CA ASP A 282 -14.08 17.71 -17.05
C ASP A 282 -14.40 16.21 -17.06
N THR A 283 -14.15 15.49 -18.17
CA THR A 283 -14.23 14.01 -18.17
C THR A 283 -13.21 13.46 -17.19
N GLU A 284 -13.66 12.55 -16.32
CA GLU A 284 -12.78 11.88 -15.37
C GLU A 284 -12.50 10.43 -15.78
N LEU A 285 -11.23 10.07 -15.75
CA LEU A 285 -10.74 8.71 -15.95
C LEU A 285 -10.08 8.20 -14.67
N VAL A 286 -9.92 6.89 -14.58
CA VAL A 286 -9.18 6.21 -13.51
C VAL A 286 -8.08 5.37 -14.11
N LEU A 287 -6.87 5.53 -13.59
CA LEU A 287 -5.71 4.72 -13.89
C LEU A 287 -5.41 3.83 -12.68
N ARG A 288 -5.50 2.51 -12.87
CA ARG A 288 -5.03 1.49 -11.92
C ARG A 288 -3.60 1.12 -12.28
N SER A 289 -2.69 1.11 -11.31
CA SER A 289 -1.30 0.67 -11.51
C SER A 289 -0.87 -0.34 -10.44
N PHE A 290 -0.32 -1.49 -10.86
CA PHE A 290 0.27 -2.45 -9.93
C PHE A 290 1.71 -2.07 -9.62
N VAL A 291 1.96 -1.67 -8.38
CA VAL A 291 3.27 -1.16 -7.93
C VAL A 291 3.98 -2.14 -7.00
N LYS A 292 3.22 -2.90 -6.20
CA LYS A 292 3.77 -3.90 -5.28
C LYS A 292 4.40 -5.08 -6.04
N PRO A 293 5.55 -5.63 -5.59
CA PRO A 293 6.26 -6.69 -6.31
C PRO A 293 5.40 -7.90 -6.68
N PHE A 294 4.61 -8.41 -5.74
CA PHE A 294 3.71 -9.56 -5.97
C PHE A 294 2.70 -9.27 -7.10
N PHE A 295 1.96 -8.17 -7.01
CA PHE A 295 0.96 -7.82 -8.01
C PHE A 295 1.57 -7.43 -9.35
N ARG A 296 2.77 -6.83 -9.36
CA ARG A 296 3.53 -6.57 -10.59
C ARG A 296 3.88 -7.84 -11.34
N HIS A 297 4.36 -8.85 -10.62
CA HIS A 297 4.72 -10.13 -11.22
C HIS A 297 3.51 -10.82 -11.86
N HIS A 298 2.34 -10.74 -11.22
CA HIS A 298 1.10 -11.34 -11.72
C HIS A 298 0.25 -10.41 -12.61
N ALA A 299 0.68 -9.16 -12.82
CA ALA A 299 -0.07 -8.14 -13.53
C ALA A 299 -0.56 -8.55 -14.92
N PRO A 300 0.23 -9.28 -15.76
CA PRO A 300 -0.22 -9.69 -17.08
C PRO A 300 -1.52 -10.51 -17.04
N GLY A 301 -1.67 -11.40 -16.05
CA GLY A 301 -2.87 -12.21 -15.90
C GLY A 301 -4.02 -11.45 -15.25
N LEU A 302 -3.73 -10.58 -14.28
CA LEU A 302 -4.73 -9.84 -13.50
C LEU A 302 -5.36 -8.71 -14.32
N LEU A 303 -4.55 -7.84 -14.94
CA LEU A 303 -5.04 -6.66 -15.66
C LEU A 303 -5.73 -7.02 -16.98
N ASN A 304 -5.20 -8.00 -17.73
CA ASN A 304 -5.87 -8.46 -18.95
C ASN A 304 -7.23 -9.09 -18.63
N ARG A 305 -7.33 -9.86 -17.54
CA ARG A 305 -8.61 -10.43 -17.10
C ARG A 305 -9.60 -9.33 -16.74
N GLU A 306 -9.18 -8.36 -15.92
CA GLU A 306 -10.03 -7.24 -15.54
C GLU A 306 -10.48 -6.46 -16.78
N ALA A 307 -9.58 -6.10 -17.68
CA ALA A 307 -9.92 -5.40 -18.92
C ALA A 307 -10.96 -6.16 -19.76
N SER A 308 -10.80 -7.47 -19.94
CA SER A 308 -11.76 -8.31 -20.67
C SER A 308 -13.12 -8.38 -19.99
N VAL A 309 -13.14 -8.48 -18.65
CA VAL A 309 -14.40 -8.49 -17.88
C VAL A 309 -15.11 -7.14 -17.96
N LEU A 310 -14.37 -6.03 -17.83
CA LEU A 310 -14.93 -4.69 -17.98
C LEU A 310 -15.50 -4.49 -19.39
N ALA A 311 -14.84 -5.01 -20.43
CA ALA A 311 -15.34 -4.94 -21.80
C ALA A 311 -16.64 -5.76 -21.98
N LEU A 312 -16.71 -6.96 -21.40
CA LEU A 312 -17.92 -7.78 -21.36
C LEU A 312 -19.08 -7.03 -20.69
N LEU A 313 -18.82 -6.37 -19.57
CA LEU A 313 -19.84 -5.68 -18.77
C LEU A 313 -20.27 -4.35 -19.41
N ALA A 314 -19.36 -3.63 -20.06
CA ALA A 314 -19.67 -2.38 -20.76
C ALA A 314 -20.72 -2.56 -21.88
N ALA A 315 -20.81 -3.76 -22.45
CA ALA A 315 -21.80 -4.11 -23.48
C ALA A 315 -23.16 -4.56 -22.90
N ARG A 316 -23.34 -4.58 -21.57
CA ARG A 316 -24.52 -5.15 -20.91
C ARG A 316 -25.20 -4.17 -19.97
N ASP A 317 -26.52 -4.07 -20.10
CA ASP A 317 -27.33 -3.31 -19.16
C ASP A 317 -27.42 -4.02 -17.79
N GLY A 318 -27.39 -3.24 -16.70
CA GLY A 318 -27.74 -3.69 -15.35
C GLY A 318 -26.57 -3.97 -14.40
N VAL A 319 -25.32 -3.96 -14.87
CA VAL A 319 -24.13 -4.00 -14.02
C VAL A 319 -23.28 -2.76 -14.28
N PRO A 320 -23.36 -1.71 -13.44
CA PRO A 320 -22.58 -0.50 -13.66
C PRO A 320 -21.12 -0.76 -13.33
N ALA A 321 -20.30 -1.05 -14.34
CA ALA A 321 -18.86 -1.27 -14.22
C ALA A 321 -18.08 -0.21 -15.02
N PRO A 322 -16.81 0.08 -14.67
CA PRO A 322 -15.97 0.97 -15.46
C PRO A 322 -15.83 0.46 -16.90
N ALA A 323 -15.82 1.36 -17.88
CA ALA A 323 -15.49 0.99 -19.25
C ALA A 323 -13.96 0.93 -19.40
N PRO A 324 -13.38 -0.16 -19.92
CA PRO A 324 -11.94 -0.22 -20.15
C PRO A 324 -11.59 0.66 -21.35
N ILE A 325 -10.50 1.43 -21.24
CA ILE A 325 -10.00 2.30 -22.31
C ILE A 325 -8.75 1.71 -22.93
N ALA A 326 -7.77 1.36 -22.08
CA ALA A 326 -6.51 0.79 -22.55
C ALA A 326 -5.83 0.00 -21.42
N VAL A 327 -5.04 -1.01 -21.78
CA VAL A 327 -4.27 -1.82 -20.82
C VAL A 327 -2.83 -1.96 -21.29
N ASP A 328 -1.89 -1.78 -20.36
CA ASP A 328 -0.48 -2.13 -20.51
C ASP A 328 -0.12 -3.09 -19.37
N ALA A 329 -0.43 -4.38 -19.57
CA ALA A 329 -0.38 -5.37 -18.51
C ALA A 329 1.05 -5.84 -18.16
N THR A 330 2.03 -5.53 -19.01
CA THR A 330 3.44 -5.93 -18.85
C THR A 330 4.36 -4.77 -18.47
N ALA A 331 3.85 -3.52 -18.45
CA ALA A 331 4.64 -2.30 -18.33
C ALA A 331 5.63 -2.11 -19.50
N GLU A 332 5.20 -2.44 -20.72
CA GLU A 332 6.00 -2.18 -21.92
C GLU A 332 6.08 -0.67 -22.24
N HIS A 333 5.06 0.09 -21.84
CA HIS A 333 4.92 1.50 -22.16
C HIS A 333 4.79 2.39 -20.92
N CYS A 334 4.22 1.87 -19.85
CA CYS A 334 4.01 2.54 -18.58
C CYS A 334 5.16 2.26 -17.61
N ASP A 335 5.26 3.08 -16.57
CA ASP A 335 6.23 2.90 -15.49
C ASP A 335 5.93 1.64 -14.64
N HIS A 336 4.65 1.26 -14.61
CA HIS A 336 4.12 0.08 -13.94
C HIS A 336 2.99 -0.52 -14.77
N PRO A 337 2.70 -1.83 -14.64
CA PRO A 337 1.56 -2.43 -15.31
C PRO A 337 0.29 -1.68 -14.95
N SER A 338 -0.45 -1.24 -15.96
CA SER A 338 -1.55 -0.29 -15.76
C SER A 338 -2.78 -0.57 -16.62
N LEU A 339 -3.95 -0.21 -16.08
CA LEU A 339 -5.25 -0.25 -16.75
C LEU A 339 -5.91 1.13 -16.63
N LEU A 340 -6.22 1.73 -17.78
CA LEU A 340 -6.97 2.97 -17.90
C LEU A 340 -8.44 2.65 -18.14
N MET A 341 -9.34 3.24 -17.36
CA MET A 341 -10.77 3.01 -17.42
C MET A 341 -11.57 4.29 -17.16
N SER A 342 -12.86 4.29 -17.48
CA SER A 342 -13.75 5.40 -17.13
C SER A 342 -13.95 5.52 -15.62
N ARG A 343 -14.17 6.74 -15.13
CA ARG A 343 -14.58 6.94 -13.73
C ARG A 343 -16.09 6.73 -13.57
N LEU A 344 -16.47 5.93 -12.58
CA LEU A 344 -17.87 5.80 -12.17
C LEU A 344 -18.27 6.89 -11.17
N PRO A 345 -19.51 7.40 -11.23
CA PRO A 345 -20.01 8.36 -10.26
C PRO A 345 -20.28 7.70 -8.90
N GLY A 346 -20.38 8.53 -7.85
CA GLY A 346 -20.70 8.10 -6.50
C GLY A 346 -19.49 7.86 -5.61
N ARG A 347 -19.76 7.29 -4.44
CA ARG A 347 -18.75 7.00 -3.40
C ARG A 347 -19.08 5.69 -2.69
N VAL A 348 -18.05 5.09 -2.10
CA VAL A 348 -18.22 4.00 -1.13
C VAL A 348 -18.90 4.55 0.12
N ARG A 349 -19.89 3.82 0.66
CA ARG A 349 -20.58 4.16 1.92
C ARG A 349 -20.48 3.00 2.91
N VAL A 350 -19.74 3.22 3.99
CA VAL A 350 -19.50 2.26 5.09
C VAL A 350 -20.03 2.74 6.45
N ASP A 351 -20.65 3.92 6.46
CA ASP A 351 -21.38 4.48 7.58
C ASP A 351 -22.66 3.68 7.90
N GLU A 352 -23.41 4.08 8.91
CA GLU A 352 -24.66 3.43 9.33
C GLU A 352 -25.92 4.07 8.70
N GLU A 353 -25.78 5.10 7.87
CA GLU A 353 -26.92 5.80 7.29
C GLU A 353 -27.58 4.97 6.20
N GLU A 354 -28.91 4.87 6.24
CA GLU A 354 -29.71 4.14 5.23
C GLU A 354 -29.23 2.68 5.03
N LEU A 355 -28.61 2.08 6.06
CA LEU A 355 -27.95 0.78 5.97
C LEU A 355 -28.86 -0.28 5.36
N GLU A 356 -30.04 -0.46 5.95
CA GLU A 356 -31.04 -1.45 5.51
C GLU A 356 -31.31 -1.39 4.00
N ARG A 357 -31.50 -0.18 3.48
CA ARG A 357 -31.74 0.03 2.05
C ARG A 357 -30.50 -0.26 1.22
N ARG A 358 -29.30 0.10 1.70
CA ARG A 358 -28.04 -0.26 1.02
C ARG A 358 -27.84 -1.77 0.97
N LEU A 359 -28.22 -2.51 2.00
CA LEU A 359 -28.12 -3.98 2.00
C LEU A 359 -29.03 -4.61 0.94
N ASP A 360 -30.26 -4.11 0.81
CA ASP A 360 -31.19 -4.54 -0.25
C ASP A 360 -30.66 -4.21 -1.65
N LEU A 361 -30.08 -3.02 -1.82
CA LEU A 361 -29.46 -2.61 -3.07
C LEU A 361 -28.23 -3.47 -3.44
N LEU A 362 -27.40 -3.85 -2.45
CA LEU A 362 -26.28 -4.77 -2.63
C LEU A 362 -26.76 -6.14 -3.09
N ALA A 363 -27.75 -6.70 -2.38
CA ALA A 363 -28.36 -7.97 -2.72
C ALA A 363 -28.93 -7.95 -4.14
N ALA A 364 -29.72 -6.94 -4.49
CA ALA A 364 -30.30 -6.78 -5.82
C ALA A 364 -29.22 -6.63 -6.91
N GLN A 365 -28.12 -5.92 -6.63
CA GLN A 365 -27.02 -5.79 -7.58
C GLN A 365 -26.28 -7.12 -7.77
N LEU A 366 -26.06 -7.89 -6.70
CA LEU A 366 -25.42 -9.20 -6.80
C LEU A 366 -26.24 -10.19 -7.63
N VAL A 367 -27.57 -10.17 -7.49
CA VAL A 367 -28.48 -10.95 -8.35
C VAL A 367 -28.31 -10.59 -9.82
N ARG A 368 -28.13 -9.30 -10.16
CA ARG A 368 -27.87 -8.87 -11.54
C ARG A 368 -26.53 -9.39 -12.07
N ILE A 369 -25.49 -9.40 -11.23
CA ILE A 369 -24.18 -9.95 -11.58
C ILE A 369 -24.27 -11.45 -11.88
N HIS A 370 -24.93 -12.23 -11.02
CA HIS A 370 -25.07 -13.68 -11.20
C HIS A 370 -25.91 -14.09 -12.42
N ARG A 371 -26.68 -13.15 -13.01
CA ARG A 371 -27.42 -13.36 -14.25
C ARG A 371 -26.61 -13.06 -15.51
N VAL A 372 -25.39 -12.56 -15.39
CA VAL A 372 -24.51 -12.37 -16.54
C VAL A 372 -24.13 -13.74 -17.12
N VAL A 373 -24.50 -13.96 -18.38
CA VAL A 373 -24.12 -15.16 -19.14
C VAL A 373 -23.09 -14.76 -20.20
N PRO A 374 -21.78 -14.92 -19.93
CA PRO A 374 -20.74 -14.55 -20.87
C PRO A 374 -20.65 -15.56 -22.03
N GLU A 375 -20.10 -15.14 -23.17
CA GLU A 375 -19.84 -16.04 -24.31
C GLU A 375 -18.77 -17.08 -23.94
N GLU A 376 -17.69 -16.62 -23.30
CA GLU A 376 -16.65 -17.47 -22.73
C GLU A 376 -16.72 -17.41 -21.20
N ARG A 377 -16.72 -18.58 -20.56
CA ARG A 377 -16.71 -18.65 -19.10
C ARG A 377 -15.37 -18.12 -18.57
N PRO A 378 -15.38 -17.26 -17.53
CA PRO A 378 -14.18 -16.93 -16.78
C PRO A 378 -13.53 -18.18 -16.21
N ARG A 379 -12.30 -18.03 -15.72
CA ARG A 379 -11.60 -19.09 -14.97
C ARG A 379 -12.49 -19.68 -13.87
N ALA A 380 -12.27 -20.95 -13.54
CA ALA A 380 -12.86 -21.52 -12.33
C ALA A 380 -12.45 -20.73 -11.09
N TYR A 381 -13.35 -20.65 -10.11
CA TYR A 381 -13.06 -20.02 -8.82
C TYR A 381 -11.87 -20.69 -8.11
N GLN A 382 -11.26 -19.95 -7.20
CA GLN A 382 -10.24 -20.47 -6.28
C GLN A 382 -10.67 -20.18 -4.84
N ALA A 383 -10.49 -21.16 -3.97
CA ALA A 383 -10.69 -20.98 -2.54
C ALA A 383 -9.58 -20.11 -1.96
N TRP A 384 -9.95 -19.10 -1.17
CA TRP A 384 -8.98 -18.19 -0.54
C TRP A 384 -8.39 -18.73 0.77
N THR A 385 -9.02 -19.76 1.35
CA THR A 385 -8.50 -20.47 2.51
C THR A 385 -8.55 -21.98 2.31
N SER A 386 -7.88 -22.69 3.22
CA SER A 386 -7.97 -24.13 3.40
C SER A 386 -7.83 -24.44 4.89
N PRO A 387 -8.23 -25.64 5.37
CA PRO A 387 -8.10 -26.00 6.79
C PRO A 387 -6.70 -25.74 7.36
N GLU A 388 -5.65 -25.98 6.57
CA GLU A 388 -4.24 -25.83 6.97
C GLU A 388 -3.77 -24.37 7.03
N LYS A 389 -4.48 -23.47 6.34
CA LYS A 389 -4.21 -22.03 6.34
C LYS A 389 -4.87 -21.32 7.52
N VAL A 390 -5.89 -21.91 8.13
CA VAL A 390 -6.55 -21.35 9.32
C VAL A 390 -5.62 -21.47 10.52
N ARG A 391 -5.17 -20.34 11.06
CA ARG A 391 -4.19 -20.27 12.16
C ARG A 391 -4.63 -19.27 13.23
N GLY A 392 -4.05 -19.39 14.42
CA GLY A 392 -4.17 -18.42 15.52
C GLY A 392 -5.56 -18.34 16.18
N VAL A 393 -6.46 -19.26 15.87
CA VAL A 393 -7.74 -19.47 16.56
C VAL A 393 -7.76 -20.86 17.21
N ARG A 394 -8.40 -21.00 18.38
CA ARG A 394 -8.43 -22.25 19.16
C ARG A 394 -9.75 -22.42 19.91
N GLY A 395 -10.13 -23.67 20.13
CA GLY A 395 -11.31 -24.04 20.92
C GLY A 395 -12.42 -24.69 20.09
N PRO A 396 -13.47 -25.23 20.75
CA PRO A 396 -14.42 -26.15 20.12
C PRO A 396 -15.18 -25.56 18.93
N LEU A 397 -15.48 -24.25 18.96
CA LEU A 397 -16.14 -23.56 17.86
C LEU A 397 -15.27 -23.57 16.59
N TRP A 398 -14.01 -23.19 16.74
CA TRP A 398 -13.08 -23.06 15.62
C TRP A 398 -12.67 -24.43 15.06
N GLU A 399 -12.48 -25.42 15.93
CA GLU A 399 -12.23 -26.81 15.53
C GLU A 399 -13.39 -27.34 14.67
N ARG A 400 -14.63 -27.17 15.14
CA ARG A 400 -15.82 -27.55 14.37
C ARG A 400 -15.88 -26.81 13.03
N ALA A 401 -15.63 -25.50 13.03
CA ALA A 401 -15.68 -24.71 11.81
C ALA A 401 -14.63 -25.15 10.78
N VAL A 402 -13.41 -25.46 11.23
CA VAL A 402 -12.34 -26.01 10.39
C VAL A 402 -12.70 -27.40 9.87
N ASP A 403 -13.32 -28.25 10.68
CA ASP A 403 -13.75 -29.58 10.24
C ASP A 403 -14.83 -29.52 9.17
N VAL A 404 -15.72 -28.52 9.20
CA VAL A 404 -16.70 -28.31 8.12
C VAL A 404 -16.00 -28.07 6.78
N ILE A 405 -14.99 -27.19 6.73
CA ILE A 405 -14.27 -26.85 5.50
C ILE A 405 -13.21 -27.88 5.09
N ARG A 406 -12.96 -28.90 5.93
CA ARG A 406 -12.10 -30.04 5.62
C ARG A 406 -12.76 -31.05 4.68
N ARG A 407 -14.09 -31.03 4.60
CA ARG A 407 -14.85 -31.87 3.65
C ARG A 407 -14.57 -31.46 2.21
N ASP A 408 -14.90 -32.35 1.28
CA ASP A 408 -14.87 -32.01 -0.15
C ASP A 408 -15.84 -30.84 -0.44
N PRO A 409 -15.51 -29.95 -1.39
CA PRO A 409 -16.40 -28.86 -1.79
C PRO A 409 -17.77 -29.41 -2.23
N PRO A 410 -18.89 -28.87 -1.72
CA PRO A 410 -20.22 -29.28 -2.13
C PRO A 410 -20.46 -29.15 -3.65
N PRO A 411 -21.34 -29.98 -4.24
CA PRO A 411 -21.73 -29.80 -5.63
C PRO A 411 -22.44 -28.45 -5.83
N TYR A 412 -22.24 -27.84 -7.00
CA TYR A 412 -22.83 -26.54 -7.31
C TYR A 412 -23.17 -26.40 -8.80
N GLU A 413 -24.12 -25.53 -9.10
CA GLU A 413 -24.34 -24.99 -10.44
C GLU A 413 -23.59 -23.65 -10.54
N GLY A 414 -22.61 -23.58 -11.45
CA GLY A 414 -21.76 -22.39 -11.55
C GLY A 414 -22.45 -21.22 -12.24
N CYS A 415 -22.16 -20.01 -11.76
CA CYS A 415 -22.56 -18.75 -12.40
C CYS A 415 -21.37 -17.78 -12.51
N PHE A 416 -21.60 -16.63 -13.12
CA PHE A 416 -20.63 -15.54 -13.20
C PHE A 416 -20.50 -14.86 -11.83
N LEU A 417 -19.29 -14.88 -11.26
CA LEU A 417 -18.99 -14.31 -9.95
C LEU A 417 -18.14 -13.06 -10.09
N HIS A 418 -18.41 -12.06 -9.26
CA HIS A 418 -17.47 -10.98 -8.99
C HIS A 418 -16.27 -11.49 -8.17
N ARG A 419 -16.54 -12.41 -7.25
CA ARG A 419 -15.65 -13.05 -6.27
C ARG A 419 -15.14 -12.15 -5.14
N ASP A 420 -15.04 -10.85 -5.37
CA ASP A 420 -14.70 -9.83 -4.35
C ASP A 420 -15.85 -8.82 -4.09
N PHE A 421 -17.11 -9.29 -4.11
CA PHE A 421 -18.28 -8.41 -3.98
C PHE A 421 -18.58 -8.09 -2.51
N HIS A 422 -18.32 -6.85 -2.10
CA HIS A 422 -18.61 -6.37 -0.74
C HIS A 422 -18.85 -4.85 -0.73
N PRO A 423 -19.37 -4.24 0.37
CA PRO A 423 -19.70 -2.82 0.41
C PRO A 423 -18.56 -1.86 0.07
N GLY A 424 -17.30 -2.29 0.19
CA GLY A 424 -16.12 -1.49 -0.14
C GLY A 424 -15.87 -1.35 -1.65
N ASN A 425 -16.44 -2.25 -2.46
CA ASN A 425 -16.30 -2.28 -3.92
C ASN A 425 -17.58 -1.82 -4.64
N VAL A 426 -18.55 -1.26 -3.90
CA VAL A 426 -19.81 -0.76 -4.46
C VAL A 426 -19.97 0.73 -4.18
N LEU A 427 -20.21 1.49 -5.25
CA LEU A 427 -20.42 2.93 -5.23
C LEU A 427 -21.91 3.26 -5.17
N PHE A 428 -22.25 4.28 -4.40
CA PHE A 428 -23.61 4.78 -4.24
C PHE A 428 -23.71 6.25 -4.64
N THR A 429 -24.87 6.62 -5.19
CA THR A 429 -25.31 8.01 -5.41
C THR A 429 -26.72 8.22 -4.84
N GLY A 430 -27.08 9.48 -4.62
CA GLY A 430 -28.39 9.86 -4.08
C GLY A 430 -28.56 9.55 -2.59
N SER A 431 -29.77 9.82 -2.11
CA SER A 431 -30.26 9.55 -0.75
C SER A 431 -31.78 9.43 -0.77
N GLY A 432 -32.37 8.92 0.31
CA GLY A 432 -33.80 8.67 0.41
C GLY A 432 -34.26 7.82 -0.79
N SER A 433 -35.41 8.17 -1.37
CA SER A 433 -35.95 7.52 -2.58
C SER A 433 -34.99 7.46 -3.77
N GLY A 434 -34.02 8.38 -3.87
CA GLY A 434 -33.03 8.43 -4.95
C GLY A 434 -31.75 7.63 -4.68
N LEU A 435 -31.59 6.99 -3.52
CA LEU A 435 -30.42 6.16 -3.23
C LEU A 435 -30.34 4.97 -4.20
N ALA A 436 -29.22 4.86 -4.91
CA ALA A 436 -28.97 3.83 -5.91
C ALA A 436 -27.49 3.41 -5.95
N VAL A 437 -27.26 2.16 -6.40
CA VAL A 437 -25.92 1.69 -6.79
C VAL A 437 -25.55 2.36 -8.10
N SER A 438 -24.43 3.06 -8.11
CA SER A 438 -23.89 3.75 -9.28
C SER A 438 -22.67 3.07 -9.87
N GLY A 439 -22.09 2.09 -9.18
CA GLY A 439 -20.91 1.39 -9.65
C GLY A 439 -20.51 0.16 -8.85
N VAL A 440 -19.89 -0.81 -9.52
CA VAL A 440 -19.21 -1.97 -8.94
C VAL A 440 -17.81 -2.02 -9.53
N VAL A 441 -16.78 -2.09 -8.67
CA VAL A 441 -15.36 -1.96 -9.05
C VAL A 441 -14.54 -3.16 -8.54
N ASP A 442 -13.28 -3.25 -9.00
CA ASP A 442 -12.32 -4.32 -8.68
C ASP A 442 -12.73 -5.71 -9.17
N TRP A 443 -12.82 -5.84 -10.50
CA TRP A 443 -13.26 -7.08 -11.17
C TRP A 443 -12.11 -8.09 -11.39
N VAL A 444 -10.95 -7.88 -10.78
CA VAL A 444 -9.74 -8.71 -10.95
C VAL A 444 -9.96 -10.19 -10.59
N GLU A 445 -10.79 -10.45 -9.58
CA GLU A 445 -11.01 -11.80 -9.05
C GLU A 445 -12.11 -12.58 -9.77
N THR A 446 -12.79 -11.96 -10.74
CA THR A 446 -13.89 -12.53 -11.53
C THR A 446 -13.62 -13.98 -11.93
N SER A 447 -14.60 -14.83 -11.66
CA SER A 447 -14.49 -16.27 -11.88
C SER A 447 -15.85 -16.91 -12.14
N TRP A 448 -15.83 -18.19 -12.49
CA TRP A 448 -17.01 -19.04 -12.62
C TRP A 448 -17.06 -20.00 -11.43
N GLY A 449 -18.17 -20.03 -10.69
CA GLY A 449 -18.29 -20.83 -9.48
C GLY A 449 -19.66 -20.72 -8.80
N PRO A 450 -19.82 -21.27 -7.58
CA PRO A 450 -21.06 -21.21 -6.84
C PRO A 450 -21.41 -19.77 -6.41
N ALA A 451 -22.67 -19.38 -6.57
CA ALA A 451 -23.21 -18.12 -6.09
C ALA A 451 -22.99 -17.91 -4.57
N ASP A 452 -22.89 -19.01 -3.81
CA ASP A 452 -22.58 -18.99 -2.38
C ASP A 452 -21.29 -18.25 -2.06
N LEU A 453 -20.29 -18.21 -2.94
CA LEU A 453 -19.02 -17.53 -2.65
C LEU A 453 -19.16 -16.01 -2.58
N ASP A 454 -19.88 -15.39 -3.52
CA ASP A 454 -20.11 -13.94 -3.45
C ASP A 454 -21.06 -13.58 -2.31
N VAL A 455 -22.07 -14.42 -2.04
CA VAL A 455 -22.97 -14.23 -0.91
C VAL A 455 -22.22 -14.39 0.43
N ALA A 456 -21.35 -15.39 0.55
CA ALA A 456 -20.49 -15.59 1.72
C ALA A 456 -19.57 -14.39 1.93
N HIS A 457 -18.89 -13.95 0.87
CA HIS A 457 -17.95 -12.85 0.93
C HIS A 457 -18.59 -11.52 1.36
N CYS A 458 -19.70 -11.16 0.71
CA CYS A 458 -20.44 -9.96 1.08
C CYS A 458 -20.94 -10.05 2.53
N SER A 459 -21.43 -11.20 2.96
CA SER A 459 -21.89 -11.39 4.33
C SER A 459 -20.81 -11.32 5.38
N THR A 460 -19.63 -11.91 5.13
CA THR A 460 -18.52 -11.78 6.07
C THR A 460 -18.11 -10.32 6.21
N ALA A 461 -18.02 -9.59 5.09
CA ALA A 461 -17.73 -8.16 5.12
C ALA A 461 -18.78 -7.37 5.91
N LEU A 462 -20.08 -7.66 5.72
CA LEU A 462 -21.17 -7.04 6.50
C LEU A 462 -21.13 -7.38 7.99
N ALA A 463 -20.81 -8.64 8.33
CA ALA A 463 -20.63 -9.08 9.70
C ALA A 463 -19.53 -8.30 10.43
N LEU A 464 -18.40 -8.11 9.74
CA LEU A 464 -17.26 -7.37 10.26
C LEU A 464 -17.53 -5.86 10.33
N LEU A 465 -18.20 -5.30 9.33
CA LEU A 465 -18.42 -3.87 9.19
C LEU A 465 -19.56 -3.33 10.07
N HIS A 466 -20.72 -4.00 10.05
CA HIS A 466 -21.94 -3.51 10.72
C HIS A 466 -22.33 -4.38 11.92
N GLY A 467 -22.08 -5.68 11.87
CA GLY A 467 -22.37 -6.61 12.96
C GLY A 467 -22.85 -7.97 12.45
N PRO A 468 -22.65 -9.06 13.23
CA PRO A 468 -22.89 -10.44 12.81
C PRO A 468 -24.30 -10.69 12.26
N GLU A 469 -25.32 -10.02 12.81
CA GLU A 469 -26.71 -10.09 12.37
C GLU A 469 -26.90 -9.69 10.90
N HIS A 470 -26.17 -8.67 10.43
CA HIS A 470 -26.24 -8.22 9.04
C HIS A 470 -25.60 -9.22 8.08
N GLY A 471 -24.51 -9.87 8.51
CA GLY A 471 -23.90 -10.96 7.74
C GLY A 471 -24.80 -12.19 7.67
N LEU A 472 -25.40 -12.59 8.80
CA LEU A 472 -26.32 -13.73 8.86
C LEU A 472 -27.59 -13.52 8.04
N GLY A 473 -28.09 -12.28 7.95
CA GLY A 473 -29.33 -11.93 7.25
C GLY A 473 -29.20 -11.61 5.75
N PHE A 474 -28.00 -11.59 5.18
CA PHE A 474 -27.82 -11.16 3.79
C PHE A 474 -28.32 -12.20 2.77
N ARG A 475 -28.29 -13.49 3.13
CA ARG A 475 -28.86 -14.56 2.29
C ARG A 475 -30.33 -14.28 1.97
N GLU A 476 -31.11 -13.97 2.98
CA GLU A 476 -32.55 -13.72 2.85
C GLU A 476 -32.81 -12.52 1.94
N ARG A 477 -31.98 -11.47 2.03
CA ARG A 477 -32.07 -10.32 1.12
C ARG A 477 -31.76 -10.71 -0.32
N TYR A 478 -30.69 -11.46 -0.54
CA TYR A 478 -30.33 -11.96 -1.87
C TYR A 478 -31.47 -12.78 -2.49
N GLU A 479 -32.07 -13.70 -1.73
CA GLU A 479 -33.21 -14.51 -2.17
C GLU A 479 -34.48 -13.65 -2.39
N ALA A 480 -34.77 -12.69 -1.52
CA ALA A 480 -35.91 -11.77 -1.64
C ALA A 480 -35.85 -10.92 -2.93
N HIS A 481 -34.64 -10.63 -3.42
CA HIS A 481 -34.41 -9.95 -4.70
C HIS A 481 -34.35 -10.90 -5.91
N GLY A 482 -34.71 -12.17 -5.72
CA GLY A 482 -34.79 -13.17 -6.79
C GLY A 482 -33.46 -13.87 -7.10
N GLY A 483 -32.53 -13.84 -6.14
CA GLY A 483 -31.35 -14.69 -6.13
C GLY A 483 -31.73 -16.16 -5.95
N ARG A 484 -30.99 -17.04 -6.61
CA ARG A 484 -31.21 -18.51 -6.62
C ARG A 484 -29.88 -19.25 -6.63
N GLY A 485 -29.93 -20.56 -6.47
CA GLY A 485 -28.77 -21.44 -6.63
C GLY A 485 -27.80 -21.46 -5.44
N LEU A 486 -28.27 -21.04 -4.26
CA LEU A 486 -27.50 -21.20 -3.02
C LEU A 486 -27.68 -22.61 -2.49
N ALA A 487 -26.61 -23.16 -1.90
CA ALA A 487 -26.69 -24.40 -1.16
C ALA A 487 -27.57 -24.26 0.10
N ASP A 488 -27.98 -25.39 0.68
CA ASP A 488 -28.76 -25.44 1.92
C ASP A 488 -28.03 -26.19 3.03
N GLY A 489 -28.42 -25.91 4.28
CA GLY A 489 -27.95 -26.63 5.47
C GLY A 489 -26.41 -26.74 5.56
N PRO A 490 -25.85 -27.95 5.74
CA PRO A 490 -24.40 -28.15 5.89
C PRO A 490 -23.56 -27.72 4.68
N ASP A 491 -24.11 -27.72 3.47
CA ASP A 491 -23.38 -27.33 2.26
C ASP A 491 -23.32 -25.81 2.14
N HIS A 492 -24.38 -25.11 2.55
CA HIS A 492 -24.33 -23.66 2.71
C HIS A 492 -23.28 -23.28 3.76
N LEU A 493 -23.29 -23.96 4.92
CA LEU A 493 -22.34 -23.71 6.00
C LEU A 493 -20.88 -23.84 5.52
N TYR A 494 -20.59 -24.81 4.64
CA TYR A 494 -19.27 -24.96 4.04
C TYR A 494 -18.79 -23.68 3.37
N TRP A 495 -19.55 -23.13 2.43
CA TRP A 495 -19.15 -21.96 1.67
C TRP A 495 -19.00 -20.72 2.55
N ARG A 496 -19.91 -20.56 3.52
CA ARG A 496 -19.88 -19.46 4.49
C ARG A 496 -18.63 -19.48 5.36
N LEU A 497 -18.26 -20.66 5.88
CA LEU A 497 -17.07 -20.82 6.69
C LEU A 497 -15.78 -20.77 5.85
N LEU A 498 -15.81 -21.26 4.61
CA LEU A 498 -14.66 -21.19 3.71
C LEU A 498 -14.26 -19.73 3.46
N ASP A 499 -15.22 -18.82 3.34
CA ASP A 499 -14.91 -17.39 3.24
C ASP A 499 -14.54 -16.78 4.59
N ALA A 500 -15.36 -16.98 5.63
CA ALA A 500 -15.14 -16.35 6.94
C ALA A 500 -13.78 -16.70 7.57
N LEU A 501 -13.35 -17.95 7.44
CA LEU A 501 -12.08 -18.42 8.01
C LEU A 501 -10.85 -17.94 7.23
N ALA A 502 -11.01 -17.36 6.03
CA ALA A 502 -9.92 -16.69 5.31
C ALA A 502 -9.37 -15.46 6.06
N TYR A 503 -10.14 -14.92 7.00
CA TYR A 503 -9.77 -13.76 7.82
C TYR A 503 -9.06 -14.14 9.13
N CYS A 504 -8.86 -15.42 9.42
CA CYS A 504 -8.09 -15.86 10.58
C CYS A 504 -6.57 -15.79 10.31
N PRO A 505 -5.74 -15.40 11.31
CA PRO A 505 -6.11 -14.93 12.64
C PRO A 505 -6.44 -13.44 12.72
N ASP A 506 -6.24 -12.69 11.63
CA ASP A 506 -6.28 -11.22 11.67
C ASP A 506 -7.33 -10.64 10.72
N ALA A 507 -8.56 -10.51 11.24
CA ALA A 507 -9.64 -9.84 10.55
C ALA A 507 -9.40 -8.33 10.38
N ALA A 508 -8.44 -7.75 11.12
CA ALA A 508 -8.14 -6.32 11.01
C ALA A 508 -7.48 -5.95 9.68
N LYS A 509 -7.03 -6.92 8.90
CA LYS A 509 -6.48 -6.70 7.56
C LYS A 509 -7.46 -6.00 6.60
N LEU A 510 -8.75 -6.30 6.69
CA LEU A 510 -9.80 -5.60 5.90
C LEU A 510 -10.13 -4.20 6.41
N ALA A 511 -9.76 -3.88 7.65
CA ALA A 511 -10.22 -2.68 8.33
C ALA A 511 -9.51 -1.41 7.87
N GLY A 512 -8.32 -1.53 7.26
CA GLY A 512 -7.51 -0.40 6.81
C GLY A 512 -8.33 0.57 5.94
N PRO A 513 -8.84 0.11 4.78
CA PRO A 513 -9.68 0.95 3.91
C PRO A 513 -10.94 1.49 4.61
N TRP A 514 -11.59 0.72 5.47
CA TRP A 514 -12.80 1.19 6.18
C TRP A 514 -12.50 2.28 7.21
N ARG A 515 -11.36 2.19 7.91
CA ARG A 515 -10.90 3.23 8.85
C ARG A 515 -10.57 4.52 8.11
N GLU A 516 -9.96 4.44 6.93
CA GLU A 516 -9.72 5.60 6.06
C GLU A 516 -11.04 6.26 5.61
N LEU A 517 -12.11 5.46 5.46
CA LEU A 517 -13.46 5.92 5.17
C LEU A 517 -14.25 6.35 6.43
N GLY A 518 -13.59 6.50 7.57
CA GLY A 518 -14.16 7.04 8.81
C GLY A 518 -14.59 6.01 9.85
N ARG A 519 -14.47 4.70 9.59
CA ARG A 519 -14.80 3.63 10.55
C ARG A 519 -13.67 3.33 11.53
N THR A 520 -13.22 4.36 12.25
CA THR A 520 -12.12 4.27 13.23
C THR A 520 -12.46 3.40 14.44
N ASP A 521 -13.75 3.10 14.64
CA ASP A 521 -14.28 2.21 15.68
C ASP A 521 -13.90 0.73 15.49
N LEU A 522 -13.58 0.33 14.26
CA LEU A 522 -13.27 -1.06 13.90
C LEU A 522 -11.85 -1.47 14.32
N THR A 523 -11.61 -1.59 15.62
CA THR A 523 -10.34 -2.07 16.18
C THR A 523 -10.14 -3.57 15.92
N PRO A 524 -8.90 -4.11 16.01
CA PRO A 524 -8.66 -5.55 15.89
C PRO A 524 -9.50 -6.39 16.87
N GLY A 525 -9.69 -5.90 18.10
CA GLY A 525 -10.53 -6.58 19.10
C GLY A 525 -12.01 -6.62 18.72
N VAL A 526 -12.55 -5.52 18.18
CA VAL A 526 -13.94 -5.46 17.69
C VAL A 526 -14.15 -6.43 16.53
N LEU A 527 -13.23 -6.45 15.58
CA LEU A 527 -13.33 -7.31 14.40
C LEU A 527 -13.16 -8.79 14.74
N GLY A 528 -12.22 -9.12 15.63
CA GLY A 528 -12.07 -10.48 16.15
C GLY A 528 -13.33 -10.97 16.86
N GLY A 529 -13.93 -10.13 17.72
CA GLY A 529 -15.19 -10.46 18.40
C GLY A 529 -16.36 -10.63 17.44
N ARG A 530 -16.48 -9.76 16.41
CA ARG A 530 -17.52 -9.88 15.38
C ARG A 530 -17.36 -11.13 14.52
N LEU A 531 -16.12 -11.47 14.14
CA LEU A 531 -15.84 -12.70 13.40
C LEU A 531 -16.24 -13.94 14.21
N GLU A 532 -15.86 -14.00 15.49
CA GLU A 532 -16.23 -15.12 16.35
C GLU A 532 -17.76 -15.25 16.51
N ALA A 533 -18.44 -14.14 16.76
CA ALA A 533 -19.90 -14.12 16.90
C ALA A 533 -20.60 -14.55 15.60
N TYR A 534 -20.10 -14.11 14.45
CA TYR A 534 -20.61 -14.49 13.14
C TYR A 534 -20.40 -15.98 12.86
N VAL A 535 -19.20 -16.52 13.08
CA VAL A 535 -18.90 -17.95 12.91
C VAL A 535 -19.77 -18.80 13.82
N ARG A 536 -19.98 -18.37 15.07
CA ARG A 536 -20.90 -19.03 16.01
C ARG A 536 -22.32 -19.06 15.48
N GLY A 537 -22.85 -17.91 15.03
CA GLY A 537 -24.18 -17.82 14.46
C GLY A 537 -24.36 -18.69 13.21
N LEU A 538 -23.33 -18.81 12.37
CA LEU A 538 -23.36 -19.72 11.21
C LEU A 538 -23.49 -21.18 11.64
N VAL A 539 -22.67 -21.61 12.60
CA VAL A 539 -22.69 -23.00 13.12
C VAL A 539 -24.02 -23.30 13.82
N GLU A 540 -24.57 -22.37 14.60
CA GLU A 540 -25.87 -22.56 15.27
C GLU A 540 -27.04 -22.62 14.28
N ARG A 541 -26.94 -21.87 13.17
CA ARG A 541 -28.02 -21.76 12.19
C ARG A 541 -28.05 -22.91 11.18
N TYR A 542 -26.89 -23.44 10.80
CA TYR A 542 -26.76 -24.38 9.68
C TYR A 542 -25.98 -25.67 10.00
N GLY A 543 -25.41 -25.79 11.20
CA GLY A 543 -24.49 -26.86 11.59
C GLY A 543 -25.07 -27.97 12.44
#